data_AF-A0A359HLH5-F1
#
_entry.id   AF-A0A359HLH5-F1
#
_cell.length_a   1.000
_cell.length_b   1.000
_cell.length_c   1.000
_cell.angle_alpha   90.00
_cell.angle_beta   90.00
_cell.angle_gamma   90.00
#
_symmetry.space_group_name_H-M   'P 1'
#
loop_
_entity.id
_entity.type
_entity.pdbx_description
1 polymer ?
#
loop_
_entity_poly.entity_id
_entity_poly.type
_entity_poly.pdbx_seq_one_letter_code
_entity_poly.pdbx_strand_id
1 'polypeptide(L)' 'MLETPTQNAVKAPQSPLERQFINSYLKSKGYTRQDLLTLPIEQARTLMTEACTYASLKLAEVEARSQFCRKIHFDEAK' A
#
# COMPACT_ATOMS: atom_id res chain seq x y z
N MET A 1 -1.20 -17.46 31.43
CA MET A 1 -1.24 -15.98 31.43
C MET A 1 -0.96 -15.57 29.99
N LEU A 2 -1.95 -15.04 29.28
CA LEU A 2 -1.89 -14.81 27.83
C LEU A 2 -0.98 -13.60 27.56
N GLU A 3 0.17 -13.82 26.93
CA GLU A 3 1.00 -12.74 26.37
C GLU A 3 0.31 -12.25 25.09
N THR A 4 -0.37 -11.12 25.21
CA THR A 4 -0.92 -10.40 24.06
C THR A 4 0.22 -9.96 23.15
N PRO A 5 0.23 -10.31 21.84
CA PRO A 5 1.23 -9.77 20.93
C PRO A 5 1.01 -8.27 20.81
N THR A 6 2.00 -7.54 21.35
CA THR A 6 2.15 -6.10 21.31
C THR A 6 1.80 -5.58 19.92
N GLN A 7 0.73 -4.79 19.88
CA GLN A 7 0.36 -3.97 18.74
C GLN A 7 1.40 -2.87 18.56
N ASN A 8 2.56 -3.22 18.04
CA ASN A 8 3.57 -2.28 17.60
C ASN A 8 3.62 -2.30 16.07
N ALA A 9 2.48 -2.01 15.44
CA ALA A 9 2.48 -1.53 14.07
C ALA A 9 2.98 -0.09 14.10
N VAL A 10 4.30 0.06 14.28
CA VAL A 10 5.01 1.31 14.00
C VAL A 10 4.77 1.56 12.53
N LYS A 11 3.70 2.29 12.22
CA LYS A 11 3.34 2.68 10.86
C LYS A 11 4.49 3.56 10.40
N ALA A 12 5.44 2.97 9.67
CA ALA A 12 6.36 3.74 8.87
C ALA A 12 5.53 4.79 8.12
N PRO A 13 5.98 6.05 8.01
CA PRO A 13 5.20 7.08 7.37
C PRO A 13 4.91 6.65 5.93
N GLN A 14 3.68 6.17 5.71
CA GLN A 14 3.25 5.72 4.39
C GLN A 14 3.42 6.88 3.42
N SER A 15 4.11 6.66 2.31
CA SER A 15 4.34 7.71 1.33
C SER A 15 2.99 8.23 0.81
N PRO A 16 2.90 9.51 0.37
CA PRO A 16 1.66 10.02 -0.20
C PRO A 16 1.10 9.14 -1.33
N LEU A 17 1.99 8.55 -2.14
CA LEU A 17 1.63 7.65 -3.23
C LEU A 17 1.11 6.30 -2.72
N GLU A 18 1.78 5.69 -1.74
CA GLU A 18 1.30 4.46 -1.09
C GLU A 18 -0.10 4.67 -0.49
N ARG A 19 -0.31 5.80 0.20
CA ARG A 19 -1.62 6.16 0.76
C ARG A 19 -2.69 6.28 -0.31
N GLN A 20 -2.33 6.77 -1.50
CA GLN A 20 -3.25 6.89 -2.62
C GLN A 20 -3.63 5.51 -3.16
N PHE A 21 -2.67 4.60 -3.34
CA PHE A 21 -2.96 3.22 -3.77
C PHE A 21 -3.83 2.46 -2.77
N ILE A 22 -3.55 2.59 -1.47
CA ILE A 22 -4.39 2.02 -0.42
C ILE A 22 -5.83 2.55 -0.52
N ASN A 23 -6.00 3.87 -0.68
CA ASN A 23 -7.32 4.46 -0.82
C ASN A 23 -8.04 3.98 -2.09
N SER A 24 -7.33 3.84 -3.20
CA SER A 24 -7.89 3.31 -4.44
C SER A 24 -8.33 1.86 -4.30
N TYR A 25 -7.58 1.03 -3.58
CA TYR A 25 -7.97 -0.34 -3.28
C TYR A 25 -9.24 -0.41 -2.43
N LEU A 26 -9.31 0.37 -1.36
CA LEU A 26 -10.50 0.42 -0.52
C LEU A 26 -11.72 0.87 -1.34
N LYS A 27 -11.57 1.92 -2.16
CA LYS A 27 -12.64 2.42 -3.04
C LYS A 27 -13.10 1.37 -4.04
N SER A 28 -12.19 0.58 -4.62
CA SER A 28 -12.57 -0.49 -5.56
C SER A 28 -13.36 -1.62 -4.88
N LYS A 29 -13.19 -1.78 -3.56
CA LYS A 29 -13.99 -2.68 -2.72
C LYS A 29 -15.26 -2.03 -2.16
N GLY A 30 -15.52 -0.75 -2.46
CA GLY A 30 -16.66 0.00 -1.94
C GLY A 30 -16.48 0.57 -0.54
N TYR A 31 -15.24 0.57 -0.01
CA TYR A 31 -14.92 1.06 1.33
C TYR A 31 -14.10 2.34 1.30
N THR A 32 -14.21 3.12 2.38
CA THR A 32 -13.33 4.23 2.71
C THR A 32 -12.50 3.90 3.94
N ARG A 33 -11.49 4.74 4.24
CA ARG A 33 -10.73 4.61 5.50
C ARG A 33 -11.60 4.81 6.75
N GLN A 34 -12.66 5.59 6.64
CA GLN A 34 -13.59 5.80 7.74
C GLN A 34 -14.44 4.55 7.96
N ASP A 35 -14.85 3.87 6.89
CA ASP A 35 -15.63 2.63 7.00
C ASP A 35 -14.85 1.53 7.71
N LEU A 36 -13.52 1.45 7.50
CA LEU A 36 -12.65 0.51 8.22
C LEU A 36 -12.72 0.65 9.75
N LEU A 37 -13.05 1.84 10.27
CA LEU A 37 -13.19 2.07 11.72
C LEU A 37 -14.50 1.51 12.28
N THR A 38 -15.50 1.33 11.41
CA THR A 38 -16.83 0.81 11.77
C THR A 38 -16.94 -0.69 11.51
N LEU A 39 -16.02 -1.26 10.74
CA LEU A 39 -16.00 -2.68 10.42
C LEU A 39 -15.46 -3.53 11.58
N PRO A 40 -15.84 -4.83 11.63
CA PRO A 40 -15.20 -5.78 12.53
C PRO A 40 -13.68 -5.79 12.34
N ILE A 41 -12.95 -5.89 13.44
CA ILE A 41 -11.47 -5.81 13.45
C ILE A 41 -10.84 -6.79 12.45
N GLU A 42 -11.37 -8.00 12.34
CA GLU A 42 -10.89 -9.03 11.40
C GLU A 42 -11.08 -8.62 9.94
N GLN A 43 -12.22 -8.01 9.61
CA GLN A 43 -12.50 -7.52 8.26
C GLN A 43 -11.63 -6.30 7.93
N ALA A 44 -11.51 -5.37 8.88
CA ALA A 44 -10.65 -4.20 8.72
C ALA A 44 -9.18 -4.59 8.54
N ARG A 45 -8.69 -5.58 9.30
CA ARG A 45 -7.33 -6.14 9.15
C ARG A 45 -7.12 -6.79 7.80
N THR A 46 -8.08 -7.60 7.35
CA THR A 46 -8.02 -8.26 6.05
C THR A 46 -7.95 -7.22 4.93
N LEU A 47 -8.88 -6.25 4.91
CA LEU A 47 -8.91 -5.18 3.91
C LEU A 47 -7.63 -4.35 3.91
N MET A 48 -7.10 -4.02 5.09
CA MET A 48 -5.87 -3.24 5.20
C MET A 48 -4.65 -4.04 4.71
N THR A 49 -4.60 -5.34 5.00
CA THR A 49 -3.53 -6.23 4.53
C THR A 49 -3.53 -6.32 3.01
N GLU A 50 -4.70 -6.56 2.42
CA GLU A 50 -4.85 -6.57 0.96
C GLU A 50 -4.50 -5.22 0.33
N ALA A 51 -4.94 -4.11 0.93
CA ALA A 51 -4.64 -2.76 0.45
C ALA A 51 -3.15 -2.45 0.49
N CYS A 52 -2.44 -2.85 1.54
CA CYS A 52 -0.99 -2.70 1.65
C CYS A 52 -0.27 -3.55 0.59
N THR A 53 -0.67 -4.81 0.40
CA THR A 53 -0.11 -5.68 -0.65
C THR A 53 -0.32 -5.08 -2.04
N TYR A 54 -1.51 -4.56 -2.31
CA TYR A 54 -1.83 -3.86 -3.56
C TYR A 54 -0.93 -2.63 -3.77
N ALA A 55 -0.74 -1.82 -2.73
CA ALA A 55 0.10 -0.63 -2.81
C ALA A 55 1.57 -0.98 -3.08
N SER A 56 2.11 -2.01 -2.44
CA SER A 56 3.47 -2.50 -2.69
C SER A 56 3.67 -2.96 -4.13
N LEU A 57 2.70 -3.70 -4.68
CA LEU A 57 2.72 -4.10 -6.10
C LEU A 57 2.72 -2.89 -7.03
N LYS A 58 1.87 -1.89 -6.76
CA LYS A 58 1.82 -0.66 -7.57
C LYS A 58 3.08 0.19 -7.47
N LEU A 59 3.71 0.26 -6.30
CA LEU A 59 5.00 0.93 -6.17
C LEU A 59 6.09 0.21 -6.97
N ALA A 60 6.14 -1.12 -6.91
CA ALA A 60 7.09 -1.90 -7.70
C ALA A 60 6.89 -1.70 -9.22
N GLU A 61 5.64 -1.61 -9.70
CA GLU A 61 5.33 -1.28 -11.10
C GLU A 61 5.87 0.12 -11.48
N VAL A 62 5.66 1.12 -10.63
CA VAL A 62 6.14 2.50 -10.85
C VAL A 62 7.67 2.55 -10.88
N GLU A 63 8.34 1.84 -9.96
CA GLU A 63 9.79 1.76 -9.90
C GLU A 63 10.37 1.08 -11.14
N ALA A 64 9.80 -0.06 -11.56
CA ALA A 64 10.23 -0.76 -12.77
C ALA A 64 10.12 0.13 -14.02
N ARG A 65 8.99 0.86 -14.16
CA ARG A 65 8.79 1.81 -15.27
C ARG A 65 9.80 2.97 -15.21
N SER A 66 10.04 3.52 -14.03
CA SER A 66 11.01 4.60 -13.83
C SER A 66 12.43 4.16 -14.21
N GLN A 67 12.83 2.96 -13.80
CA GLN A 67 14.11 2.36 -14.17
C GLN A 67 14.23 2.13 -15.68
N PHE A 68 13.15 1.71 -16.34
CA PHE A 68 13.12 1.54 -17.80
C PHE A 68 13.29 2.88 -18.53
N CYS A 69 12.52 3.91 -18.16
CA CYS A 69 12.69 5.25 -18.75
C CYS A 69 14.11 5.79 -18.57
N ARG A 70 14.73 5.59 -17.40
CA ARG A 70 16.12 5.99 -17.18
C ARG A 70 17.10 5.28 -18.10
N LYS A 71 16.91 3.98 -18.39
CA LYS A 71 17.77 3.24 -19.31
C LYS A 71 17.70 3.78 -20.74
N ILE A 72 16.50 4.14 -21.23
CA ILE A 72 16.34 4.67 -22.59
C ILE A 72 17.09 6.00 -22.76
N HIS A 73 17.00 6.92 -21.79
CA HIS A 73 17.66 8.22 -21.89
C HIS A 73 19.19 8.18 -21.74
N PHE A 74 19.78 7.04 -21.37
CA PHE A 74 21.23 6.87 -21.27
C PHE A 74 21.84 6.13 -22.47
N ASP A 75 21.03 5.59 -23.39
CA ASP A 75 21.51 4.82 -24.55
C ASP A 75 21.79 5.69 -25.79
N GLU A 76 21.37 6.96 -25.81
CA GLU A 76 21.67 7.93 -26.89
C GLU A 76 23.02 8.67 -26.70
N ALA A 77 23.94 8.12 -25.91
CA ALA A 77 25.28 8.65 -25.74
C ALA A 77 26.34 7.59 -26.04
N LYS A 78 26.37 7.09 -27.28
CA LYS A 78 27.57 6.45 -27.82
C LYS A 78 27.68 6.57 -29.33
#